data_AF-A0AAE0LYR2-F1
#
_entry.id   AF-A0AAE0LYR2-F1
#
_cell.length_a   1.000
_cell.length_b   1.000
_cell.length_c   1.000
_cell.angle_alpha   90.00
_cell.angle_beta   90.00
_cell.angle_gamma   90.00
#
_symmetry.space_group_name_H-M   'P 1'
#
loop_
_entity.id
_entity.type
_entity.pdbx_description
1 polymer ?
#
loop_
_entity_poly.entity_id
_entity_poly.type
_entity_poly.pdbx_seq_one_letter_code
_entity_poly.pdbx_strand_id
1 'polypeptide(L)'
;MRALVGCRVWPPSWDDSSLESFKPEFYITRPSHSCRNFYIPIPLILAGIFTSPSLSFLQEFLHPHPSHSCRNFYIPIPPISTGVLHHPSLSFLYELLHPPSPGAFTTASIPQRHPVYMERPTETTEKVWDTWQKLVKHAGKLKILGSLNTSEVKQGKDASEVLLAVQTVPRRQIYKLFLHDVLSHSGPAVVLLCAIAAGQTRIANLKTIDRTQLSNLIRSKLDAINHPVIGRLAKECQIPSSVDDIPLPAVDSQSNKRSKKRARSLETANLGPEIEESGQRVDNNATLRGINGVFNKYICDAIRRVTDQDEVKAAVTMILPLWGGPVDCFVSLDICENEVEKLSMALFKAKVRWAEHTLRLEREGIVVSIPSSEATIGGVLDGDILEVFGPVVHTAITENPVRKRELEEGKLATECVSMGFIKNGAILNLSLGLERGLEIWKELYT
;
A
#
# COMPACT_ATOMS: atom_id res chain seq x y z
N MET A 1 65.58 16.40 -6.42
CA MET A 1 65.83 17.68 -7.11
C MET A 1 64.70 17.89 -8.11
N ARG A 2 63.56 18.46 -7.71
CA ARG A 2 63.13 19.86 -7.92
C ARG A 2 63.34 20.38 -9.36
N ALA A 3 62.25 20.46 -10.11
CA ALA A 3 61.86 21.65 -10.88
C ALA A 3 60.35 21.63 -11.13
N LEU A 4 59.66 22.61 -10.55
CA LEU A 4 58.26 22.96 -10.77
C LEU A 4 58.22 24.00 -11.89
N VAL A 5 57.29 23.87 -12.84
CA VAL A 5 56.88 24.97 -13.73
C VAL A 5 55.39 25.17 -13.51
N GLY A 6 55.04 26.30 -12.91
CA GLY A 6 53.67 26.73 -12.68
C GLY A 6 53.25 27.74 -13.75
N CYS A 7 52.06 27.54 -14.32
CA CYS A 7 51.35 28.56 -15.09
C CYS A 7 50.24 29.14 -14.22
N ARG A 8 50.36 30.44 -13.90
CA ARG A 8 49.27 31.27 -13.39
C ARG A 8 48.56 31.90 -14.57
N VAL A 9 47.25 31.72 -14.68
CA VAL A 9 46.38 32.53 -15.54
C VAL A 9 45.50 33.36 -14.62
N TRP A 10 45.60 34.68 -14.73
CA TRP A 10 44.69 35.64 -14.10
C TRP A 10 43.42 35.78 -14.96
N PRO A 11 42.23 35.95 -14.34
CA PRO A 11 41.01 36.25 -15.07
C PRO A 11 40.87 37.77 -15.34
N PRO A 12 40.16 38.19 -16.41
CA PRO A 12 39.77 39.59 -16.56
C PRO A 12 38.47 39.88 -15.80
N SER A 13 38.49 40.99 -15.07
CA SER A 13 37.36 41.67 -14.45
C SER A 13 36.44 42.30 -15.50
N TRP A 14 35.12 42.09 -15.39
CA TRP A 14 34.11 42.85 -16.11
C TRP A 14 32.98 43.22 -15.13
N ASP A 15 32.95 44.50 -14.76
CA ASP A 15 31.74 45.21 -14.33
C ASP A 15 31.36 46.14 -15.48
N ASP A 16 30.13 46.04 -16.00
CA ASP A 16 29.13 47.11 -16.03
C ASP A 16 27.95 46.76 -16.97
N SER A 17 26.76 46.78 -16.38
CA SER A 17 25.60 47.58 -16.80
C SER A 17 25.18 47.67 -18.28
N SER A 18 23.90 47.29 -18.50
CA SER A 18 22.94 47.79 -19.51
C SER A 18 23.12 47.45 -21.00
N LEU A 19 22.23 46.58 -21.51
CA LEU A 19 21.65 46.57 -22.87
C LEU A 19 20.56 45.48 -22.90
N GLU A 20 19.30 45.87 -22.72
CA GLU A 20 18.31 46.02 -23.80
C GLU A 20 18.08 44.78 -24.69
N SER A 21 16.88 44.21 -24.51
CA SER A 21 15.99 43.64 -25.52
C SER A 21 16.59 42.83 -26.67
N PHE A 22 16.47 41.51 -26.60
CA PHE A 22 16.21 40.69 -27.78
C PHE A 22 15.32 39.50 -27.39
N LYS A 23 14.03 39.58 -27.76
CA LYS A 23 13.09 38.45 -27.77
C LYS A 23 13.16 37.80 -29.16
N PRO A 24 13.51 36.51 -29.30
CA PRO A 24 13.22 35.78 -30.52
C PRO A 24 11.79 35.20 -30.43
N GLU A 25 10.88 35.77 -31.23
CA GLU A 25 9.62 35.13 -31.61
C GLU A 25 9.92 33.90 -32.47
N PHE A 26 9.66 32.70 -31.94
CA PHE A 26 9.55 31.50 -32.76
C PHE A 26 8.08 31.12 -32.89
N TYR A 27 7.50 31.41 -34.06
CA TYR A 27 6.25 30.83 -34.50
C TYR A 27 6.50 29.37 -34.92
N ILE A 28 6.00 28.41 -34.14
CA ILE A 28 5.85 27.02 -34.59
C ILE A 28 4.36 26.74 -34.77
N THR A 29 3.94 26.73 -36.02
CA THR A 29 2.64 26.24 -36.47
C THR A 29 2.51 24.74 -36.18
N ARG A 30 1.49 24.35 -35.43
CA ARG A 30 1.06 22.95 -35.24
C ARG A 30 0.43 22.40 -36.54
N PRO A 31 0.72 21.15 -36.95
CA PRO A 31 -0.23 20.37 -37.72
C PRO A 31 -1.14 19.57 -36.77
N SER A 32 -2.39 19.46 -37.19
CA SER A 32 -3.48 18.71 -36.58
C SER A 32 -3.19 17.20 -36.59
N HIS A 33 -3.35 16.55 -35.43
CA HIS A 33 -3.34 15.09 -35.34
C HIS A 33 -4.76 14.54 -35.55
N SER A 34 -4.95 13.92 -36.72
CA SER A 34 -5.94 12.86 -36.94
C SER A 34 -5.23 11.53 -36.72
N CYS A 35 -5.63 10.78 -35.69
CA CYS A 35 -5.04 9.49 -35.36
C CYS A 35 -5.52 8.41 -36.34
N ARG A 36 -4.59 7.87 -37.14
CA ARG A 36 -4.69 6.52 -37.73
C ARG A 36 -3.44 5.72 -37.37
N ASN A 37 -3.69 4.49 -36.93
CA ASN A 37 -2.74 3.46 -36.55
C ASN A 37 -1.61 3.28 -37.57
N PHE A 38 -0.35 3.27 -37.11
CA PHE A 38 0.74 2.62 -37.82
C PHE A 38 1.71 1.91 -36.87
N TYR A 39 1.86 0.61 -37.12
CA TYR A 39 2.93 -0.26 -36.66
C TYR A 39 4.26 0.17 -37.30
N ILE A 40 5.35 0.14 -36.54
CA ILE A 40 6.72 0.24 -37.07
C ILE A 40 7.51 -1.00 -36.59
N PRO A 41 8.16 -1.75 -37.49
CA PRO A 41 8.98 -2.90 -37.13
C PRO A 41 10.42 -2.50 -36.76
N ILE A 42 11.02 -3.26 -35.84
CA ILE A 42 12.43 -3.18 -35.44
C ILE A 42 13.28 -4.00 -36.43
N PRO A 43 14.41 -3.49 -36.94
CA PRO A 43 15.41 -4.34 -37.57
C PRO A 43 16.49 -4.81 -36.58
N LEU A 44 16.68 -6.13 -36.57
CA LEU A 44 17.87 -6.81 -36.06
C LEU A 44 19.13 -6.35 -36.81
N ILE A 45 20.23 -6.13 -36.08
CA ILE A 45 21.58 -6.30 -36.59
C ILE A 45 22.35 -7.23 -35.64
N LEU A 46 22.85 -8.32 -36.20
CA LEU A 46 23.73 -9.33 -35.63
C LEU A 46 25.19 -9.10 -36.07
N ALA A 47 26.09 -9.79 -35.39
CA ALA A 47 27.53 -10.04 -35.62
C ALA A 47 28.51 -9.10 -34.86
N GLY A 48 29.57 -9.57 -34.20
CA GLY A 48 30.16 -10.92 -34.11
C GLY A 48 31.15 -11.00 -32.94
N ILE A 49 31.23 -12.16 -32.29
CA ILE A 49 32.35 -13.15 -32.35
C ILE A 49 33.57 -12.76 -31.51
N PHE A 50 33.87 -13.54 -30.45
CA PHE A 50 35.16 -14.25 -30.25
C PHE A 50 35.02 -15.31 -29.11
N THR A 51 35.11 -16.59 -29.50
CA THR A 51 35.84 -17.77 -28.93
C THR A 51 36.09 -17.84 -27.40
N SER A 52 36.03 -18.93 -26.64
CA SER A 52 36.17 -20.41 -26.83
C SER A 52 36.01 -21.09 -25.42
N PRO A 53 36.20 -22.42 -25.20
CA PRO A 53 35.16 -23.27 -24.62
C PRO A 53 35.60 -24.20 -23.44
N SER A 54 34.64 -24.92 -22.85
CA SER A 54 34.80 -26.29 -22.30
C SER A 54 33.39 -26.87 -22.04
N LEU A 55 32.86 -27.79 -22.86
CA LEU A 55 32.87 -29.27 -22.73
C LEU A 55 32.45 -29.75 -21.32
N SER A 56 31.47 -30.65 -21.09
CA SER A 56 30.86 -31.71 -21.92
C SER A 56 29.74 -32.44 -21.11
N PHE A 57 29.01 -33.37 -21.76
CA PHE A 57 27.97 -34.34 -21.28
C PHE A 57 26.51 -33.81 -21.30
N LEU A 58 25.50 -34.41 -21.95
CA LEU A 58 25.30 -35.74 -22.55
C LEU A 58 24.32 -35.72 -23.74
N GLN A 59 24.35 -36.83 -24.46
CA GLN A 59 23.90 -37.17 -25.80
C GLN A 59 22.53 -37.90 -25.82
N GLU A 60 21.80 -37.71 -26.93
CA GLU A 60 20.77 -38.54 -27.60
C GLU A 60 19.62 -39.20 -26.80
N PHE A 61 18.38 -38.95 -27.24
CA PHE A 61 17.68 -39.83 -28.20
C PHE A 61 16.43 -39.14 -28.77
N LEU A 62 16.26 -39.24 -30.09
CA LEU A 62 15.10 -38.78 -30.85
C LEU A 62 14.35 -39.98 -31.47
N HIS A 63 13.03 -39.80 -31.60
CA HIS A 63 12.05 -40.48 -32.49
C HIS A 63 11.44 -41.85 -32.10
N PRO A 64 10.26 -42.23 -32.66
CA PRO A 64 9.08 -41.44 -33.00
C PRO A 64 7.73 -42.11 -32.58
N HIS A 65 6.63 -41.38 -32.84
CA HIS A 65 5.20 -41.78 -32.78
C HIS A 65 4.86 -43.14 -33.42
N PRO A 66 3.72 -43.74 -33.00
CA PRO A 66 2.61 -43.78 -33.96
C PRO A 66 1.22 -43.48 -33.38
N SER A 67 0.33 -43.21 -34.33
CA SER A 67 -1.13 -43.06 -34.29
C SER A 67 -1.89 -44.29 -33.78
N HIS A 68 -3.08 -44.11 -33.21
CA HIS A 68 -4.36 -44.66 -33.73
C HIS A 68 -5.56 -44.46 -32.77
N SER A 69 -6.68 -44.06 -33.40
CA SER A 69 -8.07 -44.50 -33.14
C SER A 69 -8.87 -43.94 -31.95
N CYS A 70 -9.79 -43.05 -32.29
CA CYS A 70 -11.02 -42.75 -31.55
C CYS A 70 -11.90 -44.00 -31.36
N ARG A 71 -12.46 -44.18 -30.16
CA ARG A 71 -13.69 -44.96 -29.92
C ARG A 71 -14.52 -44.31 -28.82
N ASN A 72 -15.75 -43.96 -29.18
CA ASN A 72 -16.84 -43.59 -28.28
C ASN A 72 -17.30 -44.83 -27.49
N PHE A 73 -17.54 -44.67 -26.19
CA PHE A 73 -18.33 -45.61 -25.40
C PHE A 73 -19.35 -44.84 -24.55
N TYR A 74 -20.62 -45.08 -24.88
CA TYR A 74 -21.80 -44.90 -24.03
C TYR A 74 -22.00 -46.17 -23.22
N ILE A 75 -22.13 -46.09 -21.88
CA ILE A 75 -22.66 -47.17 -21.02
C ILE A 75 -23.46 -46.54 -19.85
N PRO A 76 -24.56 -47.16 -19.38
CA PRO A 76 -25.79 -46.48 -18.98
C PRO A 76 -26.07 -46.43 -17.46
N ILE A 77 -27.15 -45.71 -17.12
CA ILE A 77 -27.76 -45.55 -15.79
C ILE A 77 -28.54 -46.83 -15.40
N PRO A 78 -28.37 -47.39 -14.19
CA PRO A 78 -29.25 -48.42 -13.65
C PRO A 78 -30.44 -47.86 -12.82
N PRO A 79 -31.55 -48.62 -12.71
CA PRO A 79 -32.88 -48.10 -12.39
C PRO A 79 -33.26 -48.09 -10.90
N ILE A 80 -34.35 -47.36 -10.68
CA ILE A 80 -35.17 -47.17 -9.48
C ILE A 80 -35.56 -48.52 -8.84
N SER A 81 -35.38 -48.63 -7.52
CA SER A 81 -36.02 -49.66 -6.70
C SER A 81 -37.07 -49.03 -5.80
N THR A 82 -38.29 -49.54 -5.93
CA THR A 82 -39.43 -49.31 -5.04
C THR A 82 -39.22 -50.07 -3.73
N GLY A 83 -39.66 -49.48 -2.63
CA GLY A 83 -39.65 -50.09 -1.29
C GLY A 83 -40.68 -49.43 -0.40
N VAL A 84 -41.89 -49.99 -0.37
CA VAL A 84 -42.99 -49.66 0.54
C VAL A 84 -42.91 -50.63 1.71
N LEU A 85 -42.80 -50.16 2.95
CA LEU A 85 -43.33 -50.86 4.15
C LEU A 85 -43.59 -49.85 5.30
N HIS A 86 -44.89 -49.77 5.64
CA HIS A 86 -45.52 -49.62 6.96
C HIS A 86 -45.12 -48.52 8.00
N HIS A 87 -46.13 -47.67 8.25
CA HIS A 87 -46.54 -46.90 9.45
C HIS A 87 -46.57 -47.78 10.75
N PRO A 88 -46.76 -47.29 12.01
CA PRO A 88 -47.48 -46.05 12.37
C PRO A 88 -47.13 -45.25 13.66
N SER A 89 -47.55 -43.97 13.68
CA SER A 89 -48.13 -43.26 14.86
C SER A 89 -48.59 -41.85 14.43
N LEU A 90 -49.85 -41.64 14.02
CA LEU A 90 -50.96 -41.09 14.82
C LEU A 90 -50.61 -39.86 15.68
N SER A 91 -51.02 -38.68 15.24
CA SER A 91 -51.43 -37.54 16.08
C SER A 91 -52.01 -36.39 15.20
N PHE A 92 -53.28 -36.05 15.44
CA PHE A 92 -53.98 -34.81 15.06
C PHE A 92 -54.41 -34.59 13.60
N LEU A 93 -55.64 -35.03 13.29
CA LEU A 93 -56.53 -34.41 12.30
C LEU A 93 -57.85 -34.05 13.00
N TYR A 94 -58.05 -32.75 13.26
CA TYR A 94 -59.39 -32.18 13.50
C TYR A 94 -59.32 -30.67 13.28
N GLU A 95 -59.47 -30.23 12.03
CA GLU A 95 -59.97 -28.89 11.62
C GLU A 95 -59.69 -28.71 10.13
N LEU A 96 -60.65 -29.07 9.27
CA LEU A 96 -60.79 -28.51 7.91
C LEU A 96 -62.06 -29.08 7.25
N LEU A 97 -63.22 -28.62 7.71
CA LEU A 97 -64.49 -28.78 6.99
C LEU A 97 -65.35 -27.53 7.15
N HIS A 98 -64.90 -26.38 6.62
CA HIS A 98 -65.79 -25.29 6.22
C HIS A 98 -65.16 -24.54 5.03
N PRO A 99 -65.81 -24.50 3.85
CA PRO A 99 -65.33 -23.69 2.73
C PRO A 99 -65.73 -22.21 2.92
N PRO A 100 -64.82 -21.23 2.77
CA PRO A 100 -65.21 -19.85 2.63
C PRO A 100 -65.57 -19.50 1.18
N SER A 101 -66.58 -18.66 1.09
CA SER A 101 -67.23 -18.06 -0.08
C SER A 101 -66.28 -17.39 -1.10
N PRO A 102 -66.62 -17.39 -2.41
CA PRO A 102 -65.84 -16.74 -3.45
C PRO A 102 -66.15 -15.24 -3.54
N GLY A 103 -65.18 -14.38 -3.25
CA GLY A 103 -65.30 -12.95 -3.49
C GLY A 103 -63.98 -12.19 -3.38
N ALA A 104 -63.74 -11.32 -4.37
CA ALA A 104 -62.66 -10.33 -4.51
C ALA A 104 -61.30 -10.83 -5.03
N PHE A 105 -61.15 -10.75 -6.36
CA PHE A 105 -59.86 -10.67 -7.04
C PHE A 105 -59.11 -9.41 -6.59
N THR A 106 -58.02 -9.60 -5.88
CA THR A 106 -57.00 -8.56 -5.67
C THR A 106 -55.76 -9.00 -6.45
N THR A 107 -55.33 -8.21 -7.42
CA THR A 107 -54.13 -8.42 -8.24
C THR A 107 -52.88 -8.33 -7.36
N ALA A 108 -52.40 -9.47 -6.87
CA ALA A 108 -51.09 -9.58 -6.26
C ALA A 108 -50.02 -9.59 -7.37
N SER A 109 -49.23 -8.53 -7.45
CA SER A 109 -48.05 -8.44 -8.29
C SER A 109 -47.00 -9.44 -7.79
N ILE A 110 -46.77 -10.48 -8.59
CA ILE A 110 -45.68 -11.43 -8.40
C ILE A 110 -44.37 -10.67 -8.63
N PRO A 111 -43.47 -10.55 -7.63
CA PRO A 111 -42.18 -9.93 -7.86
C PRO A 111 -41.39 -10.82 -8.82
N GLN A 112 -41.14 -10.30 -10.03
CA GLN A 112 -40.21 -10.93 -10.96
C GLN A 112 -38.85 -11.00 -10.29
N ARG A 113 -38.46 -12.21 -9.83
CA ARG A 113 -37.08 -12.52 -9.51
C ARG A 113 -36.29 -12.44 -10.82
N HIS A 114 -35.71 -11.28 -11.09
CA HIS A 114 -34.66 -11.18 -12.09
C HIS A 114 -33.58 -12.21 -11.71
N PRO A 115 -33.19 -13.11 -12.63
CA PRO A 115 -32.04 -13.96 -12.38
C PRO A 115 -30.86 -13.03 -12.12
N VAL A 116 -30.33 -13.09 -10.90
CA VAL A 116 -29.05 -12.46 -10.57
C VAL A 116 -28.03 -13.16 -11.44
N TYR A 117 -27.73 -12.55 -12.59
CA TYR A 117 -26.57 -12.94 -13.38
C TYR A 117 -25.37 -12.68 -12.46
N MET A 118 -24.79 -13.75 -11.92
CA MET A 118 -23.49 -13.65 -11.29
C MET A 118 -22.54 -13.12 -12.34
N GLU A 119 -22.11 -11.87 -12.18
CA GLU A 119 -21.08 -11.27 -13.01
C GLU A 119 -19.91 -12.22 -13.08
N ARG A 120 -19.44 -12.46 -14.31
CA ARG A 120 -18.35 -13.39 -14.58
C ARG A 120 -17.16 -12.92 -13.72
N PRO A 121 -16.61 -13.78 -12.84
CA PRO A 121 -15.52 -13.41 -11.95
C PRO A 121 -14.39 -12.78 -12.77
N THR A 122 -13.95 -11.58 -12.41
CA THR A 122 -12.80 -10.94 -13.05
C THR A 122 -11.56 -11.82 -12.85
N GLU A 123 -10.60 -11.84 -13.78
CA GLU A 123 -9.40 -12.71 -13.69
C GLU A 123 -8.67 -12.62 -12.33
N THR A 124 -8.71 -11.45 -11.69
CA THR A 124 -8.19 -11.21 -10.33
C THR A 124 -8.88 -12.08 -9.27
N THR A 125 -10.19 -12.24 -9.36
CA THR A 125 -10.96 -13.07 -8.42
C THR A 125 -10.67 -14.57 -8.57
N GLU A 126 -10.24 -15.03 -9.75
CA GLU A 126 -9.92 -16.44 -9.98
C GLU A 126 -8.67 -16.87 -9.20
N LYS A 127 -7.62 -16.04 -9.17
CA LYS A 127 -6.38 -16.33 -8.41
C LYS A 127 -6.61 -16.37 -6.91
N VAL A 128 -7.43 -15.44 -6.41
CA VAL A 128 -7.85 -15.41 -5.00
C VAL A 128 -8.64 -16.67 -4.66
N TRP A 129 -9.59 -17.05 -5.51
CA TRP A 129 -10.41 -18.24 -5.31
C TRP A 129 -9.61 -19.54 -5.39
N ASP A 130 -8.70 -19.70 -6.36
CA ASP A 130 -7.78 -20.86 -6.45
C ASP A 130 -6.95 -20.99 -5.16
N THR A 131 -6.44 -19.86 -4.65
CA THR A 131 -5.66 -19.84 -3.42
C THR A 131 -6.53 -20.25 -2.23
N TRP A 132 -7.73 -19.69 -2.10
CA TRP A 132 -8.70 -20.07 -1.06
C TRP A 132 -9.06 -21.56 -1.08
N GLN A 133 -9.34 -22.12 -2.26
CA GLN A 133 -9.65 -23.55 -2.41
C GLN A 133 -8.49 -24.44 -1.96
N LYS A 134 -7.24 -24.00 -2.17
CA LYS A 134 -6.05 -24.71 -1.65
C LYS A 134 -5.98 -24.69 -0.13
N LEU A 135 -6.32 -23.57 0.50
CA LEU A 135 -6.38 -23.48 1.97
C LEU A 135 -7.43 -24.45 2.52
N VAL A 136 -8.64 -24.44 1.97
CA VAL A 136 -9.73 -25.36 2.39
C VAL A 136 -9.32 -26.82 2.21
N LYS A 137 -8.73 -27.16 1.07
CA LYS A 137 -8.23 -28.52 0.78
C LYS A 137 -7.17 -28.97 1.79
N HIS A 138 -6.19 -28.12 2.10
CA HIS A 138 -5.15 -28.45 3.08
C HIS A 138 -5.71 -28.54 4.50
N ALA A 139 -6.63 -27.66 4.88
CA ALA A 139 -7.30 -27.73 6.18
C ALA A 139 -8.04 -29.06 6.35
N GLY A 140 -8.79 -29.51 5.33
CA GLY A 140 -9.43 -30.83 5.33
C GLY A 140 -8.44 -31.97 5.47
N LYS A 141 -7.34 -31.95 4.72
CA LYS A 141 -6.25 -32.94 4.82
C LYS A 141 -5.67 -33.00 6.25
N LEU A 142 -5.33 -31.85 6.85
CA LEU A 142 -4.74 -31.80 8.18
C LEU A 142 -5.71 -32.19 9.29
N LYS A 143 -7.00 -31.89 9.14
CA LYS A 143 -8.06 -32.36 10.05
C LYS A 143 -8.07 -33.89 10.16
N ILE A 144 -7.90 -34.57 9.03
CA ILE A 144 -7.91 -36.03 8.95
C ILE A 144 -6.57 -36.63 9.42
N LEU A 145 -5.45 -36.12 8.92
CA LEU A 145 -4.13 -36.71 9.17
C LEU A 145 -3.55 -36.35 10.54
N GLY A 146 -3.93 -35.19 11.09
CA GLY A 146 -3.41 -34.70 12.36
C GLY A 146 -1.89 -34.50 12.42
N SER A 147 -1.22 -34.46 11.28
CA SER A 147 0.25 -34.39 11.16
C SER A 147 0.66 -33.64 9.89
N LEU A 148 1.84 -33.05 9.92
CA LEU A 148 2.49 -32.39 8.78
C LEU A 148 3.55 -33.32 8.20
N ASN A 149 3.75 -33.28 6.89
CA ASN A 149 4.91 -33.90 6.27
C ASN A 149 6.16 -33.01 6.41
N THR A 150 7.34 -33.54 6.08
CA THR A 150 8.62 -32.82 6.27
C THR A 150 8.70 -31.50 5.53
N SER A 151 8.14 -31.38 4.32
CA SER A 151 8.15 -30.11 3.57
C SER A 151 7.16 -29.10 4.15
N GLU A 152 6.00 -29.55 4.62
CA GLU A 152 5.00 -28.72 5.31
C GLU A 152 5.55 -28.16 6.64
N VAL A 153 6.26 -28.98 7.43
CA VAL A 153 6.96 -28.52 8.65
C VAL A 153 7.99 -27.45 8.31
N LYS A 154 8.77 -27.64 7.25
CA LYS A 154 9.75 -26.65 6.79
C LYS A 154 9.06 -25.33 6.43
N GLN A 155 7.99 -25.37 5.64
CA GLN A 155 7.24 -24.17 5.26
C GLN A 155 6.64 -23.43 6.47
N GLY A 156 6.12 -24.16 7.45
CA GLY A 156 5.62 -23.57 8.70
C GLY A 156 6.72 -22.87 9.49
N LYS A 157 7.91 -23.48 9.60
CA LYS A 157 9.07 -22.89 10.27
C LYS A 157 9.61 -21.66 9.51
N ASP A 158 9.71 -21.74 8.20
CA ASP A 158 10.14 -20.61 7.36
C ASP A 158 9.19 -19.41 7.53
N ALA A 159 7.87 -19.66 7.65
CA ALA A 159 6.89 -18.61 7.92
C ALA A 159 7.03 -18.00 9.32
N SER A 160 7.31 -18.81 10.35
CA SER A 160 7.62 -18.32 11.70
C SER A 160 8.89 -17.45 11.70
N GLU A 161 9.96 -17.89 11.04
CA GLU A 161 11.19 -17.11 10.89
C GLU A 161 10.92 -15.77 10.20
N VAL A 162 10.10 -15.76 9.14
CA VAL A 162 9.72 -14.53 8.45
C VAL A 162 8.98 -13.55 9.36
N LEU A 163 8.06 -14.04 10.20
CA LEU A 163 7.33 -13.22 11.16
C LEU A 163 8.24 -12.62 12.23
N LEU A 164 9.18 -13.41 12.76
CA LEU A 164 10.05 -13.00 13.86
C LEU A 164 11.24 -12.13 13.42
N ALA A 165 11.79 -12.37 12.23
CA ALA A 165 12.97 -11.66 11.75
C ALA A 165 12.62 -10.35 11.03
N VAL A 166 13.53 -9.37 11.10
CA VAL A 166 13.48 -8.16 10.26
C VAL A 166 13.74 -8.56 8.81
N GLN A 167 12.81 -8.23 7.91
CA GLN A 167 12.91 -8.59 6.50
C GLN A 167 13.46 -7.43 5.69
N THR A 168 14.58 -7.65 5.01
CA THR A 168 15.20 -6.69 4.09
C THR A 168 14.81 -6.95 2.63
N VAL A 169 14.37 -8.18 2.32
CA VAL A 169 14.02 -8.58 0.95
C VAL A 169 12.57 -8.20 0.67
N PRO A 170 12.26 -7.42 -0.40
CA PRO A 170 10.91 -6.92 -0.67
C PRO A 170 9.83 -8.02 -0.73
N ARG A 171 10.14 -9.16 -1.36
CA ARG A 171 9.22 -10.31 -1.41
C ARG A 171 8.91 -10.90 -0.04
N ARG A 172 9.90 -10.97 0.86
CA ARG A 172 9.71 -11.45 2.23
C ARG A 172 8.98 -10.42 3.09
N GLN A 173 9.20 -9.13 2.85
CA GLN A 173 8.43 -8.05 3.50
C GLN A 173 6.94 -8.16 3.15
N ILE A 174 6.60 -8.26 1.86
CA ILE A 174 5.20 -8.44 1.41
C ILE A 174 4.57 -9.68 2.05
N TYR A 175 5.32 -10.80 2.09
CA TYR A 175 4.84 -12.02 2.70
C TYR A 175 4.64 -11.87 4.22
N LYS A 176 5.60 -11.25 4.92
CA LYS A 176 5.51 -10.94 6.36
C LYS A 176 4.28 -10.10 6.67
N LEU A 177 4.05 -9.02 5.92
CA LEU A 177 2.89 -8.14 6.08
C LEU A 177 1.58 -8.92 5.97
N PHE A 178 1.47 -9.78 4.96
CA PHE A 178 0.29 -10.62 4.79
C PHE A 178 0.12 -11.61 5.95
N LEU A 179 1.17 -12.32 6.37
CA LEU A 179 1.08 -13.27 7.48
C LEU A 179 0.74 -12.58 8.80
N HIS A 180 1.24 -11.36 9.01
CA HIS A 180 0.93 -10.57 10.19
C HIS A 180 -0.56 -10.19 10.25
N ASP A 181 -1.13 -9.71 9.13
CA ASP A 181 -2.56 -9.41 9.00
C ASP A 181 -3.43 -10.67 9.23
N VAL A 182 -3.00 -11.82 8.73
CA VAL A 182 -3.69 -13.10 8.99
C VAL A 182 -3.55 -13.50 10.47
N LEU A 183 -2.38 -13.31 11.08
CA LEU A 183 -2.16 -13.64 12.49
C LEU A 183 -3.05 -12.80 13.40
N SER A 184 -3.13 -11.49 13.17
CA SER A 184 -3.91 -10.57 14.00
C SER A 184 -5.41 -10.86 13.96
N HIS A 185 -5.94 -11.30 12.82
CA HIS A 185 -7.39 -11.46 12.65
C HIS A 185 -7.87 -12.92 12.63
N SER A 186 -7.00 -13.88 12.39
CA SER A 186 -7.39 -15.28 12.13
C SER A 186 -6.53 -16.30 12.89
N GLY A 187 -5.46 -15.84 13.55
CA GLY A 187 -4.66 -16.65 14.47
C GLY A 187 -3.65 -17.59 13.80
N PRO A 188 -2.83 -18.27 14.63
CA PRO A 188 -1.66 -19.04 14.18
C PRO A 188 -2.01 -20.24 13.30
N ALA A 189 -3.17 -20.87 13.52
CA ALA A 189 -3.63 -22.00 12.71
C ALA A 189 -3.79 -21.62 11.24
N VAL A 190 -4.30 -20.42 10.97
CA VAL A 190 -4.53 -19.92 9.61
C VAL A 190 -3.24 -19.42 8.97
N VAL A 191 -2.32 -18.86 9.75
CA VAL A 191 -0.95 -18.55 9.30
C VAL A 191 -0.25 -19.82 8.80
N LEU A 192 -0.32 -20.91 9.55
CA LEU A 192 0.24 -22.21 9.13
C LEU A 192 -0.36 -22.66 7.79
N LEU A 193 -1.68 -22.58 7.65
CA LEU A 193 -2.38 -22.95 6.43
C LEU A 193 -1.93 -22.10 5.23
N CYS A 194 -1.79 -20.78 5.41
CA CYS A 194 -1.29 -19.89 4.37
C CYS A 194 0.14 -20.27 3.95
N ALA A 195 0.99 -20.62 4.92
CA ALA A 195 2.36 -21.04 4.67
C ALA A 195 2.45 -22.33 3.84
N ILE A 196 1.67 -23.36 4.19
CA ILE A 196 1.76 -24.66 3.50
C ILE A 196 0.98 -24.69 2.17
N ALA A 197 -0.19 -24.04 2.11
CA ALA A 197 -1.10 -24.17 0.97
C ALA A 197 -0.80 -23.17 -0.14
N ALA A 198 -0.42 -21.94 0.23
CA ALA A 198 -0.08 -20.89 -0.73
C ALA A 198 1.43 -20.69 -0.84
N GLY A 199 2.13 -20.67 0.29
CA GLY A 199 3.56 -20.44 0.35
C GLY A 199 3.97 -19.00 0.03
N GLN A 200 5.22 -18.67 0.34
CA GLN A 200 5.78 -17.32 0.19
C GLN A 200 5.65 -16.79 -1.24
N THR A 201 6.10 -17.56 -2.24
CA THR A 201 6.16 -17.10 -3.64
C THR A 201 4.80 -16.70 -4.18
N ARG A 202 3.76 -17.49 -3.88
CA ARG A 202 2.41 -17.22 -4.38
C ARG A 202 1.83 -15.96 -3.76
N ILE A 203 1.92 -15.84 -2.43
CA ILE A 203 1.39 -14.68 -1.70
C ILE A 203 2.13 -13.40 -2.10
N ALA A 204 3.46 -13.45 -2.22
CA ALA A 204 4.26 -12.31 -2.65
C ALA A 204 3.95 -11.86 -4.08
N ASN A 205 3.55 -12.79 -4.96
CA ASN A 205 3.20 -12.50 -6.36
C ASN A 205 1.73 -12.07 -6.56
N LEU A 206 0.86 -12.18 -5.55
CA LEU A 206 -0.49 -11.63 -5.63
C LEU A 206 -0.42 -10.10 -5.79
N LYS A 207 -1.45 -9.49 -6.40
CA LYS A 207 -1.56 -8.02 -6.37
C LYS A 207 -1.98 -7.59 -4.96
N THR A 208 -1.77 -6.32 -4.62
CA THR A 208 -2.19 -5.77 -3.32
C THR A 208 -3.69 -5.96 -3.10
N ILE A 209 -4.52 -5.66 -4.11
CA ILE A 209 -5.97 -5.88 -4.04
C ILE A 209 -6.34 -7.36 -3.84
N ASP A 210 -5.64 -8.28 -4.52
CA ASP A 210 -5.90 -9.72 -4.41
C ASP A 210 -5.52 -10.25 -3.01
N ARG A 211 -4.43 -9.75 -2.42
CA ARG A 211 -4.06 -10.07 -1.03
C ARG A 211 -5.12 -9.61 -0.04
N THR A 212 -5.59 -8.36 -0.16
CA THR A 212 -6.66 -7.83 0.68
C THR A 212 -7.95 -8.65 0.53
N GLN A 213 -8.33 -9.00 -0.70
CA GLN A 213 -9.48 -9.87 -0.95
C GLN A 213 -9.31 -11.26 -0.33
N LEU A 214 -8.11 -11.86 -0.42
CA LEU A 214 -7.82 -13.14 0.22
C LEU A 214 -7.93 -13.05 1.75
N SER A 215 -7.38 -12.00 2.38
CA SER A 215 -7.52 -11.76 3.84
C SER A 215 -8.98 -11.64 4.26
N ASN A 216 -9.78 -10.85 3.52
CA ASN A 216 -11.21 -10.69 3.79
C ASN A 216 -11.99 -12.01 3.62
N LEU A 217 -11.64 -12.80 2.62
CA LEU A 217 -12.24 -14.11 2.40
C LEU A 217 -11.89 -15.10 3.51
N ILE A 218 -10.65 -15.09 3.99
CA ILE A 218 -10.20 -15.87 5.15
C ILE A 218 -11.01 -15.49 6.40
N ARG A 219 -11.14 -14.18 6.67
CA ARG A 219 -11.89 -13.67 7.83
C ARG A 219 -13.37 -14.05 7.79
N SER A 220 -14.02 -13.89 6.65
CA SER A 220 -15.45 -14.20 6.49
C SER A 220 -15.78 -15.69 6.51
N LYS A 221 -14.80 -16.57 6.27
CA LYS A 221 -14.98 -18.03 6.22
C LYS A 221 -14.06 -18.77 7.18
N LEU A 222 -13.73 -18.14 8.31
CA LEU A 222 -12.77 -18.64 9.29
C LEU A 222 -13.15 -20.04 9.79
N ASP A 223 -14.43 -20.29 10.04
CA ASP A 223 -14.95 -21.57 10.55
C ASP A 223 -14.65 -22.77 9.64
N ALA A 224 -14.51 -22.54 8.32
CA ALA A 224 -14.22 -23.61 7.37
C ALA A 224 -12.81 -24.19 7.56
N ILE A 225 -11.86 -23.36 8.00
CA ILE A 225 -10.44 -23.70 8.03
C ILE A 225 -9.82 -23.69 9.42
N ASN A 226 -10.42 -22.99 10.40
CA ASN A 226 -9.94 -22.99 11.77
C ASN A 226 -10.27 -24.32 12.46
N HIS A 227 -9.28 -24.96 13.05
CA HIS A 227 -9.47 -26.25 13.73
C HIS A 227 -8.42 -26.47 14.81
N PRO A 228 -8.78 -27.01 15.99
CA PRO A 228 -7.85 -27.18 17.11
C PRO A 228 -6.60 -27.99 16.76
N VAL A 229 -6.73 -29.02 15.92
CA VAL A 229 -5.60 -29.84 15.45
C VAL A 229 -4.58 -28.99 14.69
N ILE A 230 -5.04 -28.09 13.83
CA ILE A 230 -4.17 -27.20 13.05
C ILE A 230 -3.51 -26.17 13.98
N GLY A 231 -4.23 -25.68 15.00
CA GLY A 231 -3.67 -24.84 16.05
C GLY A 231 -2.50 -25.51 16.80
N ARG A 232 -2.62 -26.81 17.13
CA ARG A 232 -1.52 -27.58 17.73
C ARG A 232 -0.31 -27.69 16.79
N LEU A 233 -0.55 -28.00 15.52
CA LEU A 233 0.51 -28.09 14.50
C LEU A 233 1.21 -26.74 14.26
N ALA A 234 0.48 -25.62 14.36
CA ALA A 234 1.05 -24.29 14.24
C ALA A 234 2.03 -24.00 15.39
N LYS A 235 1.70 -24.44 16.61
CA LYS A 235 2.60 -24.37 17.76
C LYS A 235 3.86 -25.22 17.58
N GLU A 236 3.74 -26.42 17.01
CA GLU A 236 4.89 -27.26 16.67
C GLU A 236 5.84 -26.60 15.64
N CYS A 237 5.27 -25.80 14.73
CA CYS A 237 6.03 -24.98 13.78
C CYS A 237 6.55 -23.66 14.38
N GLN A 238 6.35 -23.42 15.68
CA GLN A 238 6.75 -22.20 16.39
C GLN A 238 6.12 -20.93 15.82
N ILE A 239 4.92 -21.00 15.25
CA ILE A 239 4.20 -19.81 14.82
C ILE A 239 3.74 -19.04 16.08
N PRO A 240 3.98 -17.72 16.17
CA PRO A 240 3.58 -16.90 17.32
C PRO A 240 2.07 -17.01 17.60
N SER A 241 1.68 -17.01 18.87
CA SER A 241 0.27 -17.16 19.28
C SER A 241 -0.54 -15.91 18.99
N SER A 242 0.06 -14.74 19.19
CA SER A 242 -0.49 -13.43 18.83
C SER A 242 0.58 -12.54 18.19
N VAL A 243 0.15 -11.37 17.74
CA VAL A 243 1.04 -10.31 17.25
C VAL A 243 1.98 -9.79 18.35
N ASP A 244 1.53 -9.80 19.60
CA ASP A 244 2.30 -9.28 20.75
C ASP A 244 3.54 -10.14 21.06
N ASP A 245 3.51 -11.41 20.64
CA ASP A 245 4.63 -12.34 20.76
C ASP A 245 5.75 -12.04 19.74
N ILE A 246 5.51 -11.17 18.75
CA ILE A 246 6.51 -10.79 17.75
C ILE A 246 7.41 -9.71 18.34
N PRO A 247 8.74 -9.94 18.45
CA PRO A 247 9.66 -8.93 18.94
C PRO A 247 9.54 -7.67 18.08
N LEU A 248 9.17 -6.55 18.70
CA LEU A 248 9.32 -5.26 18.05
C LEU A 248 10.80 -5.09 17.70
N PRO A 249 11.12 -4.63 16.47
CA PRO A 249 12.50 -4.36 16.12
C PRO A 249 13.05 -3.41 17.18
N ALA A 250 14.04 -3.89 17.94
CA ALA A 250 14.71 -3.04 18.90
C ALA A 250 15.20 -1.84 18.10
N VAL A 251 14.62 -0.67 18.38
CA VAL A 251 15.10 0.59 17.83
C VAL A 251 16.48 0.72 18.44
N ASP A 252 17.49 0.26 17.70
CA ASP A 252 18.87 0.27 18.11
C ASP A 252 19.22 1.72 18.34
N SER A 253 19.09 2.11 19.60
CA SER A 253 19.48 3.41 20.11
C SER A 253 21.00 3.39 20.21
N GLN A 254 21.68 3.21 19.08
CA GLN A 254 23.10 3.54 18.92
C GLN A 254 23.22 5.07 18.87
N SER A 255 22.75 5.70 19.94
CA SER A 255 23.21 7.02 20.33
C SER A 255 24.69 6.89 20.67
N ASN A 256 25.50 7.62 19.93
CA ASN A 256 26.91 7.84 20.22
C ASN A 256 27.07 8.25 21.70
N LYS A 257 27.54 7.32 22.53
CA LYS A 257 27.90 7.59 23.93
C LYS A 257 29.17 8.42 24.00
N ARG A 258 29.02 9.74 23.88
CA ARG A 258 29.88 10.72 24.56
C ARG A 258 29.01 11.80 25.16
N SER A 259 28.52 11.58 26.38
CA SER A 259 28.61 12.55 27.49
C SER A 259 27.93 12.08 28.78
N LYS A 260 28.75 12.07 29.83
CA LYS A 260 28.51 12.17 31.28
C LYS A 260 27.07 12.28 31.82
N LYS A 261 26.73 11.27 32.63
CA LYS A 261 26.51 11.38 34.11
C LYS A 261 25.72 12.61 34.61
N ARG A 262 24.41 12.44 34.83
CA ARG A 262 23.78 12.68 36.14
C ARG A 262 22.35 12.13 36.18
N ALA A 263 22.06 11.41 37.26
CA ALA A 263 20.78 10.80 37.58
C ALA A 263 19.73 11.82 38.04
N ARG A 264 18.46 11.57 37.71
CA ARG A 264 17.34 11.72 38.65
C ARG A 264 16.15 10.89 38.17
N SER A 265 15.65 10.09 39.10
CA SER A 265 14.44 9.27 39.05
C SER A 265 13.20 10.15 39.02
N LEU A 266 12.19 9.79 38.20
CA LEU A 266 10.80 10.14 38.48
C LEU A 266 9.84 9.11 37.88
N GLU A 267 8.88 8.74 38.71
CA GLU A 267 7.80 7.77 38.54
C GLU A 267 6.68 8.22 37.58
N THR A 268 6.05 7.18 37.00
CA THR A 268 4.63 7.01 36.63
C THR A 268 3.90 8.01 35.73
N ALA A 269 3.40 7.49 34.60
CA ALA A 269 1.96 7.46 34.32
C ALA A 269 1.62 6.27 33.40
N ASN A 270 0.79 5.36 33.89
CA ASN A 270 0.10 4.34 33.10
C ASN A 270 -1.05 5.01 32.35
N LEU A 271 -0.93 5.15 31.04
CA LEU A 271 -2.05 5.31 30.12
C LEU A 271 -1.92 4.18 29.10
N GLY A 272 -2.70 3.12 29.29
CA GLY A 272 -2.81 2.07 28.29
C GLY A 272 -3.52 2.64 27.07
N PRO A 273 -2.90 2.65 25.88
CA PRO A 273 -3.59 3.10 24.68
C PRO A 273 -4.64 2.06 24.32
N GLU A 274 -5.88 2.51 24.11
CA GLU A 274 -6.91 1.74 23.42
C GLU A 274 -6.34 1.28 22.07
N ILE A 275 -6.40 -0.02 21.83
CA ILE A 275 -5.90 -0.65 20.62
C ILE A 275 -6.89 -0.32 19.50
N GLU A 276 -6.66 0.79 18.80
CA GLU A 276 -7.39 1.12 17.58
C GLU A 276 -7.02 0.12 16.47
N GLU A 277 -7.98 -0.75 16.15
CA GLU A 277 -7.91 -1.95 15.29
C GLU A 277 -7.62 -1.70 13.79
N SER A 278 -7.06 -0.56 13.40
CA SER A 278 -6.87 -0.22 11.97
C SER A 278 -5.42 -0.12 11.50
N GLY A 279 -4.47 -0.81 12.13
CA GLY A 279 -3.18 -1.14 11.50
C GLY A 279 -2.27 0.04 11.08
N GLN A 280 -2.69 1.27 11.37
CA GLN A 280 -2.05 2.53 10.99
C GLN A 280 -2.26 3.48 12.15
N ARG A 281 -1.18 4.07 12.63
CA ARG A 281 -1.25 5.04 13.71
C ARG A 281 -1.53 6.40 13.10
N VAL A 282 -2.68 6.98 13.43
CA VAL A 282 -3.09 8.31 12.99
C VAL A 282 -3.19 9.19 14.22
N ASP A 283 -2.27 10.15 14.34
CA ASP A 283 -2.35 11.16 15.39
C ASP A 283 -2.82 12.48 14.76
N ASN A 284 -3.79 13.12 15.40
CA ASN A 284 -4.37 14.38 14.95
C ASN A 284 -4.01 15.49 15.93
N ASN A 285 -3.89 16.71 15.41
CA ASN A 285 -3.69 17.95 16.15
C ASN A 285 -2.37 17.99 16.94
N ALA A 286 -1.30 18.47 16.31
CA ALA A 286 0.01 18.61 16.95
C ALA A 286 0.03 19.75 17.98
N THR A 287 0.91 19.64 18.98
CA THR A 287 1.09 20.70 19.98
C THR A 287 1.72 21.94 19.35
N LEU A 288 1.37 23.14 19.85
CA LEU A 288 1.99 24.39 19.35
C LEU A 288 3.50 24.42 19.61
N ARG A 289 3.96 23.78 20.69
CA ARG A 289 5.37 23.65 20.99
C ARG A 289 6.07 22.75 19.96
N GLY A 290 5.45 21.61 19.64
CA GLY A 290 5.99 20.64 18.70
C GLY A 290 6.14 21.19 17.29
N ILE A 291 5.13 21.89 16.78
CA ILE A 291 5.24 22.49 15.44
C ILE A 291 6.37 23.54 15.36
N ASN A 292 6.64 24.29 16.43
CA ASN A 292 7.75 25.25 16.47
C ASN A 292 9.13 24.58 16.51
N GLY A 293 9.21 23.31 16.94
CA GLY A 293 10.44 22.52 16.92
C GLY A 293 10.73 21.91 15.54
N VAL A 294 9.69 21.63 14.76
CA VAL A 294 9.77 20.95 13.46
C VAL A 294 9.79 21.92 12.29
N PHE A 295 8.91 22.92 12.33
CA PHE A 295 8.68 23.86 11.23
C PHE A 295 9.26 25.22 11.55
N ASN A 296 9.60 25.97 10.49
CA ASN A 296 9.92 27.39 10.65
C ASN A 296 8.68 28.20 11.08
N LYS A 297 8.92 29.44 11.49
CA LYS A 297 7.86 30.36 11.92
C LYS A 297 6.79 30.59 10.84
N TYR A 298 7.22 30.65 9.57
CA TYR A 298 6.33 30.92 8.45
C TYR A 298 5.24 29.85 8.30
N ILE A 299 5.60 28.56 8.37
CA ILE A 299 4.64 27.46 8.35
C ILE A 299 3.81 27.42 9.64
N CYS A 300 4.43 27.65 10.81
CA CYS A 300 3.71 27.67 12.09
C CYS A 300 2.56 28.68 12.11
N ASP A 301 2.77 29.85 11.50
CA ASP A 301 1.75 30.91 11.41
C ASP A 301 0.67 30.59 10.36
N ALA A 302 0.97 29.73 9.38
CA ALA A 302 0.05 29.36 8.30
C ALA A 302 -0.88 28.17 8.63
N ILE A 303 -0.46 27.29 9.54
CA ILE A 303 -1.27 26.13 9.96
C ILE A 303 -2.49 26.61 10.76
N ARG A 304 -3.67 26.07 10.43
CA ARG A 304 -4.92 26.33 11.13
C ARG A 304 -4.81 25.89 12.60
N ARG A 305 -5.33 26.73 13.49
CA ARG A 305 -5.44 26.41 14.92
C ARG A 305 -6.81 25.80 15.20
N VAL A 306 -6.83 24.76 16.02
CA VAL A 306 -8.05 24.05 16.44
C VAL A 306 -8.07 23.92 17.96
N THR A 307 -9.25 23.96 18.55
CA THR A 307 -9.43 23.68 19.98
C THR A 307 -9.76 22.21 20.15
N ASP A 308 -8.93 21.48 20.89
CA ASP A 308 -9.07 20.07 21.19
C ASP A 308 -8.87 19.87 22.69
N GLN A 309 -9.89 19.36 23.38
CA GLN A 309 -9.89 19.20 24.85
C GLN A 309 -9.51 20.49 25.61
N ASP A 310 -10.10 21.62 25.23
CA ASP A 310 -9.84 22.96 25.78
C ASP A 310 -8.40 23.50 25.56
N GLU A 311 -7.55 22.78 24.83
CA GLU A 311 -6.22 23.23 24.43
C GLU A 311 -6.22 23.69 22.96
N VAL A 312 -5.51 24.79 22.67
CA VAL A 312 -5.29 25.23 21.29
C VAL A 312 -4.12 24.45 20.69
N LYS A 313 -4.41 23.67 19.64
CA LYS A 313 -3.45 22.84 18.90
C LYS A 313 -3.38 23.28 17.44
N ALA A 314 -2.37 22.80 16.72
CA ALA A 314 -2.22 23.01 15.28
C ALA A 314 -2.87 21.86 14.51
N ALA A 315 -3.64 22.16 13.46
CA ALA A 315 -4.32 21.19 12.60
C ALA A 315 -3.32 20.44 11.70
N VAL A 316 -2.57 19.55 12.34
CA VAL A 316 -1.57 18.67 11.74
C VAL A 316 -2.00 17.23 11.99
N THR A 317 -2.14 16.46 10.93
CA THR A 317 -2.41 15.02 10.99
C THR A 317 -1.19 14.28 10.51
N MET A 318 -0.70 13.34 11.32
CA MET A 318 0.39 12.47 10.95
C MET A 318 -0.08 11.02 10.90
N ILE A 319 0.31 10.35 9.83
CA ILE A 319 -0.02 8.97 9.56
C ILE A 319 1.29 8.18 9.51
N LEU A 320 1.50 7.35 10.53
CA LEU A 320 2.62 6.44 10.62
C LEU A 320 2.18 5.05 10.16
N PRO A 321 2.84 4.46 9.14
CA PRO A 321 2.60 3.06 8.83
C PRO A 321 3.15 2.22 9.99
N LEU A 322 2.38 1.25 10.48
CA LEU A 322 2.87 0.34 11.53
C LEU A 322 4.05 -0.52 11.05
N TRP A 323 4.16 -0.73 9.74
CA TRP A 323 5.15 -1.61 9.14
C TRP A 323 5.61 -0.99 7.82
N GLY A 324 6.92 -0.84 7.61
CA GLY A 324 7.57 -0.15 6.48
C GLY A 324 7.09 -0.60 5.09
N GLY A 325 5.93 -0.10 4.68
CA GLY A 325 5.40 -0.22 3.34
C GLY A 325 6.12 0.73 2.38
N PRO A 326 5.76 0.71 1.09
CA PRO A 326 6.35 1.62 0.09
C PRO A 326 6.04 3.10 0.32
N VAL A 327 5.19 3.42 1.32
CA VAL A 327 4.87 4.78 1.74
C VAL A 327 5.34 4.91 3.18
N ASP A 328 6.33 5.77 3.38
CA ASP A 328 7.19 5.72 4.55
C ASP A 328 6.59 6.41 5.78
N CYS A 329 5.98 7.59 5.61
CA CYS A 329 5.19 8.37 6.58
C CYS A 329 4.45 9.46 5.80
N PHE A 330 3.30 9.92 6.31
CA PHE A 330 2.55 11.01 5.70
C PHE A 330 2.18 12.07 6.74
N VAL A 331 2.47 13.34 6.45
CA VAL A 331 2.07 14.48 7.28
C VAL A 331 1.18 15.38 6.45
N SER A 332 0.04 15.76 7.01
CA SER A 332 -0.94 16.65 6.39
C SER A 332 -1.12 17.87 7.28
N LEU A 333 -1.03 19.06 6.68
CA LEU A 333 -1.19 20.35 7.35
C LEU A 333 -2.41 21.07 6.77
N ASP A 334 -3.39 21.41 7.60
CA ASP A 334 -4.50 22.27 7.19
C ASP A 334 -4.06 23.73 7.24
N ILE A 335 -4.05 24.39 6.09
CA ILE A 335 -3.54 25.73 5.87
C ILE A 335 -4.69 26.75 5.85
N CYS A 336 -4.49 27.87 6.55
CA CYS A 336 -5.44 28.98 6.57
C CYS A 336 -5.59 29.63 5.19
N GLU A 337 -6.82 29.99 4.81
CA GLU A 337 -7.16 30.57 3.51
C GLU A 337 -6.29 31.78 3.13
N ASN A 338 -6.03 32.66 4.08
CA ASN A 338 -5.23 33.88 3.90
C ASN A 338 -3.74 33.62 3.64
N GLU A 339 -3.25 32.40 3.88
CA GLU A 339 -1.86 32.00 3.68
C GLU A 339 -1.67 31.12 2.42
N VAL A 340 -2.75 30.66 1.79
CA VAL A 340 -2.71 29.77 0.61
C VAL A 340 -1.95 30.40 -0.56
N GLU A 341 -2.27 31.65 -0.97
CA GLU A 341 -1.60 32.30 -2.11
C GLU A 341 -0.11 32.53 -1.86
N LYS A 342 0.27 32.84 -0.61
CA LYS A 342 1.68 33.04 -0.26
C LYS A 342 2.46 31.74 -0.28
N LEU A 343 1.91 30.67 0.32
CA LEU A 343 2.56 29.36 0.36
C LEU A 343 2.64 28.73 -1.04
N SER A 344 1.59 28.86 -1.85
CA SER A 344 1.60 28.35 -3.23
C SER A 344 2.67 29.04 -4.08
N MET A 345 2.85 30.35 -3.87
CA MET A 345 3.87 31.13 -4.55
C MET A 345 5.28 30.73 -4.06
N ALA A 346 5.48 30.58 -2.75
CA ALA A 346 6.78 30.21 -2.20
C ALA A 346 7.25 28.84 -2.67
N LEU A 347 6.38 27.82 -2.58
CA LEU A 347 6.71 26.42 -2.87
C LEU A 347 6.64 26.06 -4.35
N PHE A 348 5.63 26.53 -5.08
CA PHE A 348 5.34 26.04 -6.44
C PHE A 348 5.50 27.11 -7.52
N LYS A 349 5.91 28.34 -7.14
CA LYS A 349 5.92 29.53 -8.00
C LYS A 349 4.59 29.73 -8.72
N ALA A 350 3.49 29.39 -8.03
CA ALA A 350 2.14 29.39 -8.55
C ALA A 350 1.29 30.39 -7.78
N LYS A 351 0.65 31.31 -8.52
CA LYS A 351 -0.34 32.22 -8.00
C LYS A 351 -1.71 31.56 -8.03
N VAL A 352 -2.41 31.55 -6.91
CA VAL A 352 -3.73 30.91 -6.81
C VAL A 352 -4.75 31.90 -6.28
N ARG A 353 -5.93 31.90 -6.89
CA ARG A 353 -7.06 32.75 -6.47
C ARG A 353 -8.35 31.99 -6.63
N TRP A 354 -9.19 32.06 -5.61
CA TRP A 354 -10.58 31.64 -5.71
C TRP A 354 -11.42 32.77 -6.30
N ALA A 355 -12.19 32.46 -7.35
CA ALA A 355 -13.21 33.33 -7.91
C ALA A 355 -14.51 32.53 -8.00
N GLU A 356 -15.48 32.89 -7.14
CA GLU A 356 -16.75 32.17 -7.00
C GLU A 356 -16.56 30.68 -6.67
N HIS A 357 -16.71 29.81 -7.66
CA HIS A 357 -16.57 28.36 -7.56
C HIS A 357 -15.41 27.81 -8.40
N THR A 358 -14.53 28.70 -8.90
CA THR A 358 -13.42 28.34 -9.77
C THR A 358 -12.10 28.70 -9.11
N LEU A 359 -11.18 27.74 -9.06
CA LEU A 359 -9.79 28.00 -8.70
C LEU A 359 -9.04 28.46 -9.95
N ARG A 360 -8.50 29.68 -9.91
CA ARG A 360 -7.61 30.20 -10.94
C ARG A 360 -6.17 30.02 -10.48
N LEU A 361 -5.44 29.15 -11.16
CA LEU A 361 -4.03 28.88 -10.93
C LEU A 361 -3.20 29.45 -12.07
N GLU A 362 -2.19 30.24 -11.74
CA GLU A 362 -1.27 30.84 -12.71
C GLU A 362 0.16 30.45 -12.36
N ARG A 363 0.86 29.78 -13.28
CA ARG A 363 2.25 29.36 -13.15
C ARG A 363 2.98 29.64 -14.45
N GLU A 364 4.09 30.37 -14.39
CA GLU A 364 4.91 30.70 -15.57
C GLU A 364 4.10 31.37 -16.70
N GLY A 365 3.11 32.20 -16.34
CA GLY A 365 2.21 32.88 -17.29
C GLY A 365 1.12 31.99 -17.87
N ILE A 366 1.11 30.69 -17.57
CA ILE A 366 0.02 29.78 -17.94
C ILE A 366 -1.07 29.89 -16.88
N VAL A 367 -2.27 30.27 -17.30
CA VAL A 367 -3.45 30.37 -16.45
C VAL A 367 -4.36 29.17 -16.69
N VAL A 368 -4.65 28.43 -15.63
CA VAL A 368 -5.59 27.30 -15.60
C VAL A 368 -6.76 27.65 -14.69
N SER A 369 -7.97 27.54 -15.22
CA SER A 369 -9.21 27.72 -14.47
C SER A 369 -9.84 26.35 -14.20
N ILE A 370 -9.97 25.99 -12.93
CA ILE A 370 -10.44 24.69 -12.48
C ILE A 370 -11.81 24.87 -11.81
N PRO A 371 -12.92 24.46 -12.46
CA PRO A 371 -14.24 24.60 -11.88
C PRO A 371 -14.45 23.56 -10.78
N SER A 372 -14.89 24.03 -9.61
CA SER A 372 -15.54 23.26 -8.53
C SER A 372 -14.93 21.89 -8.23
N SER A 373 -13.61 21.81 -8.18
CA SER A 373 -12.89 20.56 -7.90
C SER A 373 -11.67 20.82 -7.04
N GLU A 374 -11.36 19.82 -6.20
CA GLU A 374 -10.10 19.69 -5.50
C GLU A 374 -8.99 19.62 -6.56
N ALA A 375 -8.13 20.62 -6.59
CA ALA A 375 -6.94 20.63 -7.43
C ALA A 375 -5.74 20.33 -6.53
N THR A 376 -4.81 19.51 -7.02
CA THR A 376 -3.54 19.27 -6.32
C THR A 376 -2.39 19.71 -7.22
N ILE A 377 -1.43 20.43 -6.65
CA ILE A 377 -0.15 20.73 -7.30
C ILE A 377 0.99 20.07 -6.55
N GLY A 378 2.01 19.66 -7.31
CA GLY A 378 3.24 19.04 -6.86
C GLY A 378 4.45 19.62 -7.59
N GLY A 379 5.63 19.07 -7.31
CA GLY A 379 6.88 19.46 -7.96
C GLY A 379 7.53 20.69 -7.31
N VAL A 380 8.07 20.51 -6.11
CA VAL A 380 8.78 21.56 -5.33
C VAL A 380 10.30 21.37 -5.46
N LEU A 381 11.07 22.46 -5.50
CA LEU A 381 12.54 22.40 -5.49
C LEU A 381 13.09 22.28 -4.07
N ASP A 382 14.20 21.56 -3.88
CA ASP A 382 14.80 21.35 -2.54
C ASP A 382 15.10 22.68 -1.81
N GLY A 383 15.57 23.69 -2.54
CA GLY A 383 15.82 25.03 -1.99
C GLY A 383 14.56 25.68 -1.41
N ASP A 384 13.43 25.55 -2.11
CA ASP A 384 12.15 26.09 -1.66
C ASP A 384 11.62 25.31 -0.43
N ILE A 385 11.85 23.99 -0.37
CA ILE A 385 11.52 23.16 0.81
C ILE A 385 12.31 23.62 2.03
N LEU A 386 13.62 23.83 1.88
CA LEU A 386 14.49 24.28 2.95
C LEU A 386 14.09 25.66 3.48
N GLU A 387 13.79 26.60 2.57
CA GLU A 387 13.36 27.94 2.92
C GLU A 387 12.00 27.93 3.65
N VAL A 388 11.02 27.21 3.11
CA VAL A 388 9.64 27.25 3.58
C VAL A 388 9.39 26.38 4.79
N PHE A 389 9.95 25.17 4.88
CA PHE A 389 9.71 24.28 6.02
C PHE A 389 10.84 24.30 7.05
N GLY A 390 12.06 24.60 6.63
CA GLY A 390 13.25 24.53 7.46
C GLY A 390 14.03 23.21 7.33
N PRO A 391 15.19 23.12 8.01
CA PRO A 391 16.17 22.05 7.79
C PRO A 391 15.70 20.67 8.24
N VAL A 392 14.85 20.59 9.27
CA VAL A 392 14.34 19.31 9.82
C VAL A 392 13.51 18.58 8.77
N VAL A 393 12.49 19.25 8.22
CA VAL A 393 11.61 18.69 7.20
C VAL A 393 12.36 18.46 5.88
N HIS A 394 13.21 19.40 5.47
CA HIS A 394 14.04 19.25 4.28
C HIS A 394 14.89 17.96 4.35
N THR A 395 15.60 17.76 5.47
CA THR A 395 16.41 16.54 5.67
C THR A 395 15.55 15.28 5.62
N ALA A 396 14.38 15.29 6.27
CA ALA A 396 13.45 14.15 6.26
C ALA A 396 12.93 13.81 4.86
N ILE A 397 12.72 14.81 4.00
CA ILE A 397 12.33 14.62 2.60
C ILE A 397 13.52 14.15 1.77
N THR A 398 14.72 14.73 1.93
CA THR A 398 15.93 14.30 1.20
C THR A 398 16.27 12.83 1.49
N GLU A 399 16.05 12.38 2.71
CA GLU A 399 16.30 10.99 3.10
C GLU A 399 15.18 10.01 2.66
N ASN A 400 14.03 10.52 2.21
CA ASN A 400 12.89 9.74 1.72
C ASN A 400 13.29 8.87 0.50
N PRO A 401 13.00 7.55 0.49
CA PRO A 401 13.23 6.66 -0.65
C PRO A 401 12.63 7.13 -1.98
N VAL A 402 11.46 7.77 -1.96
CA VAL A 402 10.83 8.38 -3.15
C VAL A 402 11.70 9.51 -3.69
N ARG A 403 12.14 10.44 -2.83
CA ARG A 403 13.00 11.56 -3.25
C ARG A 403 14.34 11.07 -3.81
N LYS A 404 14.96 10.07 -3.17
CA LYS A 404 16.20 9.45 -3.66
C LYS A 404 16.04 8.91 -5.08
N ARG A 405 14.93 8.21 -5.35
CA ARG A 405 14.62 7.70 -6.69
C ARG A 405 14.41 8.83 -7.70
N GLU A 406 13.69 9.88 -7.32
CA GLU A 406 13.50 11.05 -8.20
C GLU A 406 14.84 11.68 -8.61
N LEU A 407 15.78 11.79 -7.67
CA LEU A 407 17.13 12.28 -7.94
C LEU A 407 17.91 11.36 -8.88
N GLU A 408 17.82 10.04 -8.70
CA GLU A 408 18.39 9.04 -9.61
C GLU A 408 17.79 9.14 -11.03
N GLU A 409 16.51 9.52 -11.13
CA GLU A 409 15.81 9.80 -12.40
C GLU A 409 16.13 11.18 -12.99
N GLY A 410 16.96 11.99 -12.33
CA GLY A 410 17.31 13.35 -12.77
C GLY A 410 16.22 14.40 -12.53
N LYS A 411 15.22 14.11 -11.70
CA LYS A 411 14.15 15.06 -11.35
C LYS A 411 14.60 16.01 -10.26
N LEU A 412 14.75 17.28 -10.63
CA LEU A 412 15.11 18.35 -9.70
C LEU A 412 13.96 18.71 -8.76
N ALA A 413 12.72 18.66 -9.25
CA ALA A 413 11.52 18.92 -8.46
C ALA A 413 10.96 17.61 -7.88
N THR A 414 10.45 17.65 -6.66
CA THR A 414 9.92 16.49 -5.94
C THR A 414 8.40 16.50 -5.81
N GLU A 415 7.81 15.31 -5.90
CA GLU A 415 6.40 15.06 -5.58
C GLU A 415 6.19 14.68 -4.09
N CYS A 416 7.25 14.64 -3.28
CA CYS A 416 7.14 14.41 -1.83
C CYS A 416 6.44 15.57 -1.10
N VAL A 417 6.24 16.72 -1.76
CA VAL A 417 5.46 17.85 -1.26
C VAL A 417 4.36 18.16 -2.26
N SER A 418 3.11 18.17 -1.80
CA SER A 418 1.96 18.52 -2.63
C SER A 418 0.95 19.36 -1.85
N MET A 419 0.21 20.21 -2.56
CA MET A 419 -0.82 21.06 -1.98
C MET A 419 -2.15 20.82 -2.68
N GLY A 420 -3.15 20.36 -1.92
CA GLY A 420 -4.54 20.22 -2.34
C GLY A 420 -5.35 21.45 -1.97
N PHE A 421 -6.01 22.09 -2.92
CA PHE A 421 -6.83 23.28 -2.69
C PHE A 421 -8.26 22.92 -2.31
N ILE A 422 -8.75 23.56 -1.24
CA ILE A 422 -10.14 23.45 -0.77
C ILE A 422 -10.76 24.85 -0.67
N LYS A 423 -12.08 24.93 -0.59
CA LYS A 423 -12.81 26.22 -0.64
C LYS A 423 -12.33 27.24 0.40
N ASN A 424 -11.93 26.79 1.59
CA ASN A 424 -11.60 27.64 2.74
C ASN A 424 -10.16 27.47 3.21
N GLY A 425 -9.24 27.10 2.30
CA GLY A 425 -7.85 26.80 2.68
C GLY A 425 -7.14 25.89 1.69
N ALA A 426 -6.14 25.19 2.19
CA ALA A 426 -5.45 24.14 1.46
C ALA A 426 -4.99 23.05 2.43
N ILE A 427 -4.73 21.87 1.91
CA ILE A 427 -4.11 20.76 2.61
C ILE A 427 -2.70 20.58 2.02
N LEU A 428 -1.68 20.79 2.83
CA LEU A 428 -0.29 20.62 2.44
C LEU A 428 0.21 19.27 2.95
N ASN A 429 0.56 18.39 2.01
CA ASN A 429 0.93 17.01 2.26
C ASN A 429 2.44 16.81 2.08
N LEU A 430 3.05 16.12 3.03
CA LEU A 430 4.47 15.78 3.06
C LEU A 430 4.63 14.26 3.14
N SER A 431 5.42 13.69 2.23
CA SER A 431 5.88 12.31 2.32
C SER A 431 7.28 12.27 2.94
N LEU A 432 7.44 11.56 4.05
CA LEU A 432 8.69 11.50 4.82
C LEU A 432 9.17 10.05 4.93
N GLY A 433 10.48 9.84 5.04
CA GLY A 433 11.04 8.52 5.40
C GLY A 433 10.58 8.06 6.78
N LEU A 434 10.46 6.74 7.03
CA LEU A 434 9.88 6.20 8.28
C LEU A 434 10.69 6.63 9.51
N GLU A 435 12.01 6.54 9.44
CA GLU A 435 12.91 6.87 10.54
C GLU A 435 12.79 8.34 10.95
N ARG A 436 12.92 9.26 10.00
CA ARG A 436 12.76 10.70 10.25
C ARG A 436 11.32 11.11 10.55
N GLY A 437 10.35 10.43 9.96
CA GLY A 437 8.95 10.62 10.27
C GLY A 437 8.65 10.30 11.73
N LEU A 438 9.21 9.22 12.28
CA LEU A 438 9.07 8.89 13.71
C LEU A 438 9.73 9.92 14.63
N GLU A 439 10.85 10.51 14.23
CA GLU A 439 11.49 11.62 14.98
C GLU A 439 10.60 12.86 14.98
N ILE A 440 10.13 13.27 13.80
CA ILE A 440 9.21 14.41 13.64
C ILE A 440 7.91 14.17 14.44
N TRP A 441 7.37 12.96 14.39
CA TRP A 441 6.18 12.57 15.13
C TRP A 441 6.34 12.80 16.64
N LYS A 442 7.47 12.37 17.22
CA LYS A 442 7.75 12.60 18.65
C LYS A 442 7.80 14.08 18.98
N GLU A 443 8.43 14.90 18.15
CA GLU A 443 8.47 16.35 18.37
C GLU A 443 7.07 16.98 18.25
N LEU A 444 6.23 16.52 17.32
CA LEU A 444 4.89 17.09 17.11
C LEU A 444 3.90 16.80 18.25
N TYR A 445 3.95 15.60 18.83
CA TYR A 445 2.90 15.10 19.74
C TYR A 445 3.35 14.85 21.19
N THR A 446 4.61 15.20 21.56
CA THR A 446 5.13 15.09 22.94
C THR A 446 5.54 16.45 23.48
#